data_AF-A0A2E7SRA4-F1
#
_entry.id   AF-A0A2E7SRA4-F1
#
_cell.length_a   1.000
_cell.length_b   1.000
_cell.length_c   1.000
_cell.angle_alpha   90.00
_cell.angle_beta   90.00
_cell.angle_gamma   90.00
#
_symmetry.space_group_name_H-M   'P 1'
#
loop_
_entity.id
_entity.type
_entity.pdbx_description
1 polymer ?
#
loop_
_entity_poly.entity_id
_entity_poly.type
_entity_poly.pdbx_seq_one_letter_code
_entity_poly.pdbx_strand_id
1 'polypeptide(L)'
;MNRGCVFGKSLITVRAMKFWSGLGQVLVVSSLVVLAAGCDPASGSSVSHEDDPDFVRGKGRLARMDFPAAILSFEQAIANNPTNAAAHFELALIFYSPSSGDKTDYVAACYHFNRHMALQPDSKHADNIAGFVKVCKKEIAKDIAMAPIPPSEINAIHSLRTQLAKANSENSALKGQVEAMRGRLNQVGSETANIAVVTPEPPLPGARPTVPGAGARNPSTGIPSRPSYPSATPAGNDGRTHKLRQGESLYAVARRYGIPFSQLKAANPRLMRNSRDLKPGVTVYIPSKRN
;
A
#
# COMPACT_ATOMS: atom_id res chain seq x y z
N MET A 1 -29.29 -106.64 3.23
CA MET A 1 -30.05 -106.04 4.33
C MET A 1 -29.66 -104.57 4.47
N ASN A 2 -30.65 -103.67 4.57
CA ASN A 2 -30.75 -102.40 5.32
C ASN A 2 -29.47 -101.57 5.58
N ARG A 3 -29.41 -100.24 5.54
CA ARG A 3 -30.29 -99.04 5.46
C ARG A 3 -29.27 -97.87 5.34
N GLY A 4 -29.53 -96.67 4.83
CA GLY A 4 -30.76 -96.03 4.44
C GLY A 4 -30.47 -94.64 3.83
N CYS A 5 -31.48 -94.12 3.16
CA CYS A 5 -31.58 -92.76 2.66
C CYS A 5 -31.80 -91.75 3.80
N VAL A 6 -31.29 -90.52 3.65
CA VAL A 6 -32.00 -89.30 4.06
C VAL A 6 -31.88 -88.24 2.97
N PHE A 7 -33.03 -87.66 2.66
CA PHE A 7 -33.35 -86.62 1.68
C PHE A 7 -32.75 -85.25 2.02
N GLY A 8 -32.47 -84.46 0.98
CA GLY A 8 -32.30 -83.00 1.07
C GLY A 8 -32.50 -82.34 -0.29
N LYS A 9 -33.74 -81.93 -0.59
CA LYS A 9 -34.12 -81.15 -1.78
C LYS A 9 -33.72 -79.69 -1.60
N SER A 10 -33.23 -79.02 -2.66
CA SER A 10 -33.79 -77.74 -3.13
C SER A 10 -33.16 -77.30 -4.45
N LEU A 11 -34.03 -77.11 -5.44
CA LEU A 11 -33.79 -76.46 -6.72
C LEU A 11 -33.53 -74.96 -6.49
N ILE A 12 -32.48 -74.39 -7.11
CA ILE A 12 -32.47 -72.99 -7.57
C ILE A 12 -31.65 -72.89 -8.89
N THR A 13 -32.41 -72.73 -9.97
CA THR A 13 -32.19 -71.85 -11.14
C THR A 13 -31.02 -72.06 -12.11
N VAL A 14 -31.43 -72.48 -13.31
CA VAL A 14 -30.75 -72.44 -14.61
C VAL A 14 -30.49 -71.00 -15.06
N ARG A 15 -29.25 -70.69 -15.50
CA ARG A 15 -29.01 -70.13 -16.86
C ARG A 15 -27.52 -70.12 -17.22
N ALA A 16 -27.19 -70.94 -18.20
CA ALA A 16 -25.95 -70.85 -18.97
C ALA A 16 -25.99 -69.66 -19.92
N MET A 17 -24.84 -69.04 -20.21
CA MET A 17 -24.30 -69.00 -21.58
C MET A 17 -22.86 -68.45 -21.61
N LYS A 18 -22.03 -69.23 -22.29
CA LYS A 18 -20.58 -69.11 -22.54
C LYS A 18 -20.31 -67.97 -23.56
N PHE A 19 -19.26 -67.18 -23.36
CA PHE A 19 -18.00 -67.22 -24.14
C PHE A 19 -18.17 -67.62 -25.62
N TRP A 20 -17.94 -66.68 -26.55
CA TRP A 20 -16.81 -66.77 -27.49
C TRP A 20 -16.59 -65.51 -28.33
N SER A 21 -15.31 -65.26 -28.55
CA SER A 21 -14.61 -64.30 -29.40
C SER A 21 -14.91 -64.41 -30.90
N GLY A 22 -14.87 -63.28 -31.61
CA GLY A 22 -14.87 -63.24 -33.07
C GLY A 22 -14.29 -61.93 -33.61
N LEU A 23 -13.01 -61.96 -33.97
CA LEU A 23 -12.25 -60.94 -34.68
C LEU A 23 -12.63 -60.99 -36.17
N GLY A 24 -12.93 -59.85 -36.82
CA GLY A 24 -13.36 -59.85 -38.23
C GLY A 24 -13.48 -58.46 -38.88
N GLN A 25 -12.36 -57.74 -38.96
CA GLN A 25 -11.85 -56.96 -40.10
C GLN A 25 -12.79 -56.11 -41.02
N VAL A 26 -12.33 -54.86 -41.26
CA VAL A 26 -12.51 -53.95 -42.41
C VAL A 26 -13.68 -52.95 -42.37
N LEU A 27 -13.37 -51.66 -42.12
CA LEU A 27 -13.41 -50.60 -43.14
C LEU A 27 -12.77 -49.30 -42.62
N VAL A 28 -11.77 -48.86 -43.37
CA VAL A 28 -11.03 -47.60 -43.22
C VAL A 28 -11.92 -46.45 -43.68
N VAL A 29 -12.19 -45.47 -42.81
CA VAL A 29 -12.51 -44.10 -43.23
C VAL A 29 -11.60 -43.14 -42.48
N SER A 30 -10.77 -42.49 -43.28
CA SER A 30 -9.88 -41.39 -42.96
C SER A 30 -10.64 -40.22 -42.34
N SER A 31 -10.33 -39.89 -41.10
CA SER A 31 -10.45 -38.54 -40.56
C SER A 31 -9.11 -38.12 -39.98
N LEU A 32 -8.33 -37.48 -40.84
CA LEU A 32 -7.11 -36.76 -40.53
C LEU A 32 -7.44 -35.60 -39.58
N VAL A 33 -7.51 -35.87 -38.27
CA VAL A 33 -7.46 -34.81 -37.26
C VAL A 33 -6.00 -34.43 -37.13
N VAL A 34 -5.63 -33.32 -37.78
CA VAL A 34 -4.38 -32.61 -37.51
C VAL A 34 -4.49 -32.07 -36.08
N LEU A 35 -4.07 -32.87 -35.10
CA LEU A 35 -3.71 -32.37 -33.78
C LEU A 35 -2.43 -31.58 -33.97
N ALA A 36 -2.60 -30.28 -34.23
CA ALA A 36 -1.56 -29.32 -33.98
C ALA A 36 -1.21 -29.46 -32.49
N ALA A 37 -0.09 -30.11 -32.20
CA ALA A 37 0.60 -29.93 -30.93
C ALA A 37 1.15 -28.50 -30.93
N GLY A 38 0.26 -27.53 -30.75
CA GLY A 38 0.61 -26.22 -30.28
C GLY A 38 1.11 -26.41 -28.86
N CYS A 39 2.42 -26.32 -28.66
CA CYS A 39 2.94 -25.94 -27.37
C CYS A 39 2.41 -24.53 -27.08
N ASP A 40 1.32 -24.44 -26.33
CA ASP A 40 0.91 -23.19 -25.69
C ASP A 40 1.90 -22.88 -24.57
N PRO A 41 2.74 -21.83 -24.65
CA PRO A 41 3.42 -21.31 -23.48
C PRO A 41 2.42 -20.41 -22.72
N ALA A 42 1.31 -20.99 -22.29
CA ALA A 42 0.28 -20.34 -21.49
C ALA A 42 -0.03 -21.14 -20.23
N SER A 43 0.97 -21.87 -19.71
CA SER A 43 1.04 -22.14 -18.28
C SER A 43 1.86 -21.00 -17.67
N GLY A 44 1.26 -19.81 -17.62
CA GLY A 44 1.72 -18.82 -16.66
C GLY A 44 1.65 -19.52 -15.32
N SER A 45 2.81 -19.80 -14.71
CA SER A 45 2.89 -20.34 -13.37
C SER A 45 2.12 -19.37 -12.47
N SER A 46 0.86 -19.67 -12.19
CA SER A 46 0.13 -19.03 -11.12
C SER A 46 0.86 -19.45 -9.86
N VAL A 47 1.85 -18.67 -9.45
CA VAL A 47 2.48 -18.83 -8.15
C VAL A 47 1.31 -18.79 -7.17
N SER A 48 1.04 -19.92 -6.51
CA SER A 48 -0.03 -19.95 -5.53
C SER A 48 0.31 -18.88 -4.50
N HIS A 49 -0.68 -18.08 -4.08
CA HIS A 49 -0.46 -17.12 -2.99
C HIS A 49 0.01 -17.82 -1.70
N GLU A 50 -0.21 -19.13 -1.61
CA GLU A 50 0.27 -20.02 -0.54
C GLU A 50 1.75 -20.41 -0.67
N ASP A 51 2.35 -20.27 -1.86
CA ASP A 51 3.77 -20.55 -2.11
C ASP A 51 4.68 -19.33 -1.85
N ASP A 52 4.09 -18.19 -1.50
CA ASP A 52 4.83 -16.96 -1.19
C ASP A 52 5.81 -17.21 -0.01
N PRO A 53 7.12 -16.90 -0.14
CA PRO A 53 8.11 -17.22 0.88
C PRO A 53 7.82 -16.61 2.25
N ASP A 54 7.23 -15.42 2.29
CA ASP A 54 6.88 -14.74 3.54
C ASP A 54 5.58 -15.32 4.13
N PHE A 55 4.63 -15.73 3.27
CA PHE A 55 3.44 -16.46 3.72
C PHE A 55 3.80 -17.82 4.35
N VAL A 56 4.64 -18.62 3.68
CA VAL A 56 5.12 -19.91 4.20
C VAL A 56 5.87 -19.72 5.52
N ARG A 57 6.70 -18.68 5.61
CA ARG A 57 7.39 -18.31 6.86
C ARG A 57 6.39 -17.98 7.98
N GLY A 58 5.32 -17.24 7.66
CA GLY A 58 4.22 -16.95 8.57
C GLY A 58 3.53 -18.21 9.09
N LYS A 59 3.16 -19.15 8.20
CA LYS A 59 2.59 -20.46 8.58
C LYS A 59 3.53 -21.25 9.49
N GLY A 60 4.83 -21.26 9.21
CA GLY A 60 5.83 -21.90 10.07
C GLY A 60 5.93 -21.28 11.46
N ARG A 61 5.77 -19.96 11.59
CA ARG A 61 5.73 -19.26 12.88
C ARG A 61 4.43 -19.53 13.64
N LEU A 62 3.28 -19.58 12.94
CA LEU A 62 2.00 -19.99 13.53
C LEU A 62 2.05 -21.42 14.10
N ALA A 63 2.66 -22.36 13.38
CA ALA A 63 2.80 -23.74 13.85
C ALA A 63 3.61 -23.84 15.15
N ARG A 64 4.46 -22.85 15.43
CA ARG A 64 5.23 -22.73 16.68
C ARG A 64 4.56 -21.83 17.72
N MET A 65 3.32 -21.40 17.48
CA MET A 65 2.57 -20.44 18.31
C MET A 65 3.27 -19.10 18.51
N ASP A 66 4.20 -18.74 17.61
CA ASP A 66 4.88 -17.45 17.61
C ASP A 66 4.03 -16.43 16.83
N PHE A 67 2.91 -16.02 17.43
CA PHE A 67 1.95 -15.10 16.82
C PHE A 67 2.55 -13.74 16.45
N PRO A 68 3.35 -13.07 17.31
CA PRO A 68 3.94 -11.79 16.95
C PRO A 68 4.82 -11.89 15.70
N ALA A 69 5.66 -12.92 15.62
CA ALA A 69 6.50 -13.11 14.45
C ALA A 69 5.68 -13.57 13.23
N ALA A 70 4.62 -14.35 13.43
CA ALA A 70 3.72 -14.76 12.34
C ALA A 70 3.04 -13.55 11.69
N ILE A 71 2.50 -12.62 12.50
CA ILE A 71 1.89 -11.37 12.03
C ILE A 71 2.86 -10.62 11.12
N LEU A 72 4.09 -10.39 11.59
CA LEU A 72 5.13 -9.69 10.80
C LEU A 72 5.42 -10.36 9.46
N SER A 73 5.37 -11.70 9.41
CA SER A 73 5.64 -12.42 8.15
C SER A 73 4.48 -12.31 7.18
N PHE A 74 3.24 -12.38 7.67
CA PHE A 74 2.07 -12.18 6.81
C PHE A 74 1.93 -10.74 6.35
N GLU A 75 2.26 -9.75 7.19
CA GLU A 75 2.33 -8.35 6.79
C GLU A 75 3.39 -8.14 5.69
N GLN A 76 4.55 -8.78 5.81
CA GLN A 76 5.57 -8.74 4.77
C GLN A 76 5.08 -9.40 3.46
N ALA A 77 4.37 -10.52 3.55
CA ALA A 77 3.77 -11.17 2.40
C ALA A 77 2.76 -10.25 1.69
N ILE A 78 1.94 -9.50 2.43
CA ILE A 78 0.99 -8.51 1.87
C ILE A 78 1.73 -7.29 1.29
N ALA A 79 2.81 -6.84 1.93
CA ALA A 79 3.61 -5.72 1.44
C ALA A 79 4.26 -6.05 0.10
N ASN A 80 4.74 -7.27 -0.06
CA ASN A 80 5.35 -7.77 -1.30
C ASN A 80 4.29 -8.17 -2.35
N ASN A 81 3.16 -8.72 -1.90
CA ASN A 81 2.07 -9.17 -2.73
C ASN A 81 0.70 -8.70 -2.18
N PRO A 82 0.24 -7.48 -2.57
CA PRO A 82 -0.98 -6.88 -2.02
C PRO A 82 -2.30 -7.61 -2.36
N THR A 83 -2.25 -8.61 -3.24
CA THR A 83 -3.39 -9.46 -3.61
C THR A 83 -3.38 -10.83 -2.93
N ASN A 84 -2.44 -11.08 -2.00
CA ASN A 84 -2.38 -12.32 -1.24
C ASN A 84 -3.56 -12.44 -0.25
N ALA A 85 -4.68 -12.98 -0.75
CA ALA A 85 -5.89 -13.17 0.04
C ALA A 85 -5.69 -14.16 1.20
N ALA A 86 -4.84 -15.17 1.04
CA ALA A 86 -4.55 -16.15 2.08
C ALA A 86 -3.87 -15.49 3.30
N ALA A 87 -2.90 -14.59 3.07
CA ALA A 87 -2.25 -13.83 4.15
C ALA A 87 -3.25 -12.95 4.92
N HIS A 88 -4.21 -12.32 4.22
CA HIS A 88 -5.29 -11.60 4.88
C HIS A 88 -6.15 -12.53 5.74
N PHE A 89 -6.50 -13.73 5.26
CA PHE A 89 -7.30 -14.67 6.05
C PHE A 89 -6.58 -15.12 7.33
N GLU A 90 -5.30 -15.48 7.25
CA GLU A 90 -4.51 -15.89 8.42
C GLU A 90 -4.39 -14.76 9.45
N LEU A 91 -4.08 -13.52 9.03
CA LEU A 91 -4.08 -12.36 9.92
C LEU A 91 -5.44 -12.12 10.57
N ALA A 92 -6.53 -12.27 9.81
CA ALA A 92 -7.87 -12.09 10.35
C ALA A 92 -8.16 -13.08 11.49
N LEU A 93 -7.75 -14.34 11.34
CA LEU A 93 -7.91 -15.36 12.38
C LEU A 93 -7.08 -15.05 13.63
N ILE A 94 -5.82 -14.61 13.44
CA ILE A 94 -4.94 -14.23 14.56
C ILE A 94 -5.56 -13.09 15.37
N PHE A 95 -6.08 -12.05 14.72
CA PHE A 95 -6.70 -10.93 15.42
C PHE A 95 -8.06 -11.26 16.01
N TYR A 96 -8.83 -12.16 15.38
CA TYR A 96 -10.15 -12.58 15.84
C TYR A 96 -10.08 -13.46 17.10
N SER A 97 -9.07 -14.32 17.20
CA SER A 97 -8.87 -15.18 18.36
C SER A 97 -7.38 -15.28 18.69
N PRO A 98 -6.80 -14.23 19.30
CA PRO A 98 -5.40 -14.25 19.68
C PRO A 98 -5.18 -15.30 20.76
N SER A 99 -4.26 -16.25 20.52
CA SER A 99 -3.96 -17.29 21.51
C SER A 99 -2.99 -16.83 22.61
N SER A 100 -2.53 -15.58 22.55
CA SER A 100 -1.59 -14.96 23.51
C SER A 100 -2.25 -14.42 24.79
N GLY A 101 -3.57 -14.57 24.96
CA GLY A 101 -4.31 -13.99 26.08
C GLY A 101 -4.58 -12.49 25.94
N ASP A 102 -4.19 -11.90 24.81
CA ASP A 102 -4.55 -10.54 24.43
C ASP A 102 -6.05 -10.44 24.14
N LYS A 103 -6.60 -9.21 24.23
CA LYS A 103 -7.97 -8.96 23.80
C LYS A 103 -8.05 -9.10 22.28
N THR A 104 -9.11 -9.74 21.79
CA THR A 104 -9.47 -9.79 20.37
C THR A 104 -9.54 -8.39 19.76
N ASP A 105 -8.84 -8.16 18.66
CA ASP A 105 -8.95 -6.94 17.86
C ASP A 105 -9.95 -7.17 16.72
N TYR A 106 -11.23 -6.97 17.03
CA TYR A 106 -12.31 -7.14 16.06
C TYR A 106 -12.21 -6.15 14.89
N VAL A 107 -11.56 -5.00 15.05
CA VAL A 107 -11.40 -4.00 13.99
C VAL A 107 -10.39 -4.51 12.96
N ALA A 108 -9.21 -4.94 13.41
CA ALA A 108 -8.19 -5.54 12.56
C ALA A 108 -8.71 -6.81 11.88
N ALA A 109 -9.36 -7.71 12.64
CA ALA A 109 -9.95 -8.92 12.09
C ALA A 109 -10.97 -8.62 10.98
N CYS A 110 -11.91 -7.70 11.23
CA CYS A 110 -12.93 -7.31 10.25
C CYS A 110 -12.29 -6.72 8.98
N TYR A 111 -11.26 -5.89 9.12
CA TYR A 111 -10.52 -5.35 7.98
C TYR A 111 -9.94 -6.45 7.09
N HIS A 112 -9.19 -7.39 7.69
CA HIS A 112 -8.53 -8.46 6.95
C HIS A 112 -9.53 -9.44 6.33
N PHE A 113 -10.62 -9.77 7.03
CA PHE A 113 -11.72 -10.58 6.48
C PHE A 113 -12.38 -9.94 5.25
N ASN A 114 -12.74 -8.66 5.33
CA ASN A 114 -13.32 -7.95 4.19
C ASN A 114 -12.33 -7.86 3.02
N ARG A 115 -11.03 -7.71 3.31
CA ARG A 115 -10.00 -7.67 2.28
C ARG A 115 -9.83 -9.02 1.59
N HIS A 116 -9.91 -10.14 2.32
CA HIS A 116 -9.96 -11.48 1.71
C HIS A 116 -11.18 -11.62 0.79
N MET A 117 -12.39 -11.26 1.25
CA MET A 117 -13.61 -11.35 0.42
C MET A 117 -13.53 -10.48 -0.83
N ALA A 118 -12.88 -9.31 -0.76
CA ALA A 118 -12.71 -8.44 -1.92
C ALA A 118 -11.75 -9.01 -2.96
N LEU A 119 -10.76 -9.82 -2.53
CA LEU A 119 -9.77 -10.43 -3.41
C LEU A 119 -10.22 -11.80 -3.93
N GLN A 120 -10.92 -12.58 -3.10
CA GLN A 120 -11.43 -13.92 -3.41
C GLN A 120 -12.87 -14.10 -2.89
N PRO A 121 -13.87 -13.58 -3.63
CA PRO A 121 -15.28 -13.69 -3.24
C PRO A 121 -15.79 -15.13 -3.19
N ASP A 122 -15.33 -15.99 -4.11
CA ASP A 122 -15.76 -17.38 -4.26
C ASP A 122 -14.89 -18.36 -3.46
N SER A 123 -14.23 -17.89 -2.39
CA SER A 123 -13.38 -18.75 -1.57
C SER A 123 -14.20 -19.77 -0.78
N LYS A 124 -13.60 -20.94 -0.50
CA LYS A 124 -14.17 -21.94 0.42
C LYS A 124 -14.44 -21.40 1.84
N HIS A 125 -13.93 -20.22 2.15
CA HIS A 125 -14.08 -19.55 3.44
C HIS A 125 -15.17 -18.47 3.43
N ALA A 126 -15.76 -18.12 2.28
CA ALA A 126 -16.64 -16.97 2.11
C ALA A 126 -17.79 -16.93 3.13
N ASP A 127 -18.51 -18.04 3.30
CA ASP A 127 -19.63 -18.14 4.26
C ASP A 127 -19.18 -17.94 5.70
N ASN A 128 -18.07 -18.57 6.09
CA ASN A 128 -17.50 -18.43 7.42
C ASN A 128 -17.04 -16.99 7.68
N ILE A 129 -16.40 -16.36 6.69
CA ILE A 129 -15.93 -14.98 6.77
C ILE A 129 -17.11 -14.03 6.94
N ALA A 130 -18.20 -14.22 6.20
CA ALA A 130 -19.42 -13.42 6.36
C ALA A 130 -19.96 -13.50 7.81
N GLY A 131 -19.95 -14.69 8.39
CA GLY A 131 -20.27 -14.91 9.81
C GLY A 131 -19.34 -14.14 10.75
N PHE A 132 -18.03 -14.26 10.58
CA PHE A 132 -17.05 -13.54 11.41
C PHE A 132 -17.17 -12.03 11.30
N VAL A 133 -17.37 -11.48 10.09
CA VAL A 133 -17.59 -10.05 9.87
C VAL A 133 -18.83 -9.56 10.61
N LYS A 134 -19.90 -10.35 10.65
CA LYS A 134 -21.12 -10.03 11.40
C LYS A 134 -20.85 -9.95 12.90
N VAL A 135 -20.09 -10.90 13.45
CA VAL A 135 -19.68 -10.88 14.86
C VAL A 135 -18.80 -9.67 15.15
N CYS A 136 -17.77 -9.43 14.35
CA CYS A 136 -16.88 -8.28 14.52
C CYS A 136 -17.67 -6.96 14.54
N LYS A 137 -18.58 -6.76 13.57
CA LYS A 137 -19.43 -5.57 13.51
C LYS A 137 -20.29 -5.40 14.77
N LYS A 138 -20.85 -6.49 15.30
CA LYS A 138 -21.65 -6.46 16.53
C LYS A 138 -20.79 -6.07 17.74
N GLU A 139 -19.62 -6.66 17.91
CA GLU A 139 -18.73 -6.36 19.05
C GLU A 139 -18.20 -4.92 18.98
N ILE A 140 -17.75 -4.46 17.81
CA ILE A 140 -17.34 -3.07 17.60
C ILE A 140 -18.48 -2.09 17.94
N ALA A 141 -19.72 -2.43 17.54
CA ALA A 141 -20.87 -1.58 17.82
C ALA A 141 -21.23 -1.51 19.31
N LYS A 142 -20.90 -2.51 20.14
CA LYS A 142 -21.16 -2.44 21.59
C LYS A 142 -20.39 -1.31 22.26
N ASP A 143 -19.13 -1.10 21.85
CA ASP A 143 -18.29 -0.02 22.39
C ASP A 143 -18.80 1.37 21.97
N ILE A 144 -19.43 1.46 20.79
CA ILE A 144 -19.95 2.72 20.22
C ILE A 144 -21.37 3.02 20.72
N ALA A 145 -22.19 2.00 20.97
CA ALA A 145 -23.60 2.16 21.34
C ALA A 145 -23.84 2.87 22.68
N MET A 146 -22.79 3.08 23.49
CA MET A 146 -22.90 3.77 24.77
C MET A 146 -23.02 5.30 24.65
N ALA A 147 -22.67 5.90 23.50
CA ALA A 147 -22.91 7.32 23.25
C ALA A 147 -22.93 7.64 21.73
N PRO A 148 -23.82 8.53 21.25
CA PRO A 148 -23.75 9.04 19.88
C PRO A 148 -22.38 9.64 19.57
N ILE A 149 -21.79 9.27 18.44
CA ILE A 149 -20.49 9.81 18.00
C ILE A 149 -20.61 11.34 17.91
N PRO A 150 -19.74 12.11 18.60
CA PRO A 150 -19.79 13.57 18.55
C PRO A 150 -19.65 14.09 17.11
N PRO A 151 -20.48 15.05 16.65
CA PRO A 151 -20.36 15.62 15.31
C PRO A 151 -18.96 16.21 15.01
N SER A 152 -18.23 16.66 16.04
CA SER A 152 -16.85 17.12 15.93
C SER A 152 -15.90 16.04 15.43
N GLU A 153 -16.07 14.78 15.85
CA GLU A 153 -15.26 13.65 15.40
C GLU A 153 -15.59 13.28 13.96
N ILE A 154 -16.86 13.29 13.59
CA ILE A 154 -17.32 13.07 12.21
C ILE A 154 -16.69 14.13 11.27
N ASN A 155 -16.75 15.40 11.67
CA ASN A 155 -16.15 16.50 10.92
C ASN A 155 -14.63 16.37 10.83
N ALA A 156 -13.97 15.91 11.90
CA ALA A 156 -12.53 15.64 11.89
C ALA A 156 -12.16 14.53 10.90
N ILE A 157 -12.92 13.43 10.86
CA ILE A 157 -12.72 12.35 9.88
C ILE A 157 -12.88 12.88 8.46
N HIS A 158 -13.91 13.69 8.19
CA HIS A 158 -14.11 14.29 6.88
C HIS A 158 -12.93 15.19 6.49
N SER A 159 -12.51 16.10 7.38
CA SER A 159 -11.36 16.98 7.16
C SER A 159 -10.08 16.19 6.87
N LEU A 160 -9.81 15.13 7.64
CA LEU A 160 -8.66 14.26 7.43
C LEU A 160 -8.72 13.54 6.08
N ARG A 161 -9.89 13.04 5.66
CA ARG A 161 -10.07 12.42 4.33
C ARG A 161 -9.79 13.42 3.22
N THR A 162 -10.30 14.64 3.34
CA THR A 162 -10.02 15.72 2.37
C THR A 162 -8.53 16.05 2.31
N GLN A 163 -7.85 16.14 3.46
CA GLN A 163 -6.41 16.37 3.52
C GLN A 163 -5.61 15.23 2.89
N LEU A 164 -5.98 13.97 3.14
CA LEU A 164 -5.35 12.80 2.54
C LEU A 164 -5.47 12.84 1.01
N ALA A 165 -6.68 13.11 0.50
CA ALA A 165 -6.92 13.25 -0.94
C ALA A 165 -6.06 14.37 -1.54
N LYS A 166 -5.99 15.53 -0.87
CA LYS A 166 -5.15 16.65 -1.30
C LYS A 166 -3.67 16.28 -1.31
N ALA A 167 -3.15 15.72 -0.22
CA ALA A 167 -1.75 15.30 -0.13
C ALA A 167 -1.38 14.24 -1.17
N ASN A 168 -2.29 13.32 -1.49
CA ASN A 168 -2.09 12.35 -2.56
C ASN A 168 -2.03 13.01 -3.94
N SER A 169 -2.90 14.00 -4.22
CA SER A 169 -2.85 14.75 -5.47
C SER A 169 -1.59 15.62 -5.60
N GLU A 170 -1.12 16.20 -4.49
CA GLU A 170 0.13 16.97 -4.47
C GLU A 170 1.34 16.04 -4.69
N ASN A 171 1.34 14.87 -4.05
CA ASN A 171 2.38 13.86 -4.27
C ASN A 171 2.41 13.37 -5.72
N SER A 172 1.26 13.12 -6.35
CA SER A 172 1.23 12.71 -7.76
C SER A 172 1.71 13.84 -8.68
N ALA A 173 1.32 15.08 -8.41
CA ALA A 173 1.81 16.24 -9.16
C ALA A 173 3.33 16.44 -9.02
N LEU A 174 3.87 16.33 -7.80
CA LEU A 174 5.31 16.43 -7.55
C LEU A 174 6.08 15.29 -8.21
N LYS A 175 5.57 14.06 -8.17
CA LYS A 175 6.15 12.92 -8.90
C LYS A 175 6.20 13.21 -10.40
N GLY A 176 5.11 13.71 -10.98
CA GLY A 176 5.09 14.13 -12.39
C GLY A 176 6.11 15.23 -12.71
N GLN A 177 6.29 16.21 -11.82
CA GLN A 177 7.33 17.25 -11.99
C GLN A 177 8.75 16.67 -11.94
N VAL A 178 9.01 15.75 -11.00
CA VAL A 178 10.31 15.07 -10.91
C VAL A 178 10.60 14.27 -12.17
N GLU A 179 9.62 13.53 -12.68
CA GLU A 179 9.75 12.78 -13.93
C GLU A 179 9.97 13.70 -15.14
N ALA A 180 9.25 14.82 -15.23
CA ALA A 180 9.44 15.81 -16.28
C ALA A 180 10.83 16.47 -16.22
N MET A 181 11.30 16.85 -15.03
CA MET A 181 12.66 17.39 -14.85
C MET A 181 13.72 16.36 -15.24
N ARG A 182 13.54 15.10 -14.85
CA ARG A 182 14.44 14.01 -15.22
C ARG A 182 14.47 13.81 -16.73
N GLY A 183 13.32 13.87 -17.41
CA GLY A 183 13.24 13.82 -18.87
C GLY A 183 14.00 14.96 -19.55
N ARG A 184 13.84 16.20 -19.06
CA ARG A 184 14.57 17.37 -19.56
C ARG A 184 16.08 17.24 -19.38
N LEU A 185 16.54 16.78 -18.22
CA LEU A 185 17.97 16.55 -17.96
C LEU A 185 18.56 15.50 -18.91
N ASN A 186 17.82 14.43 -19.19
CA ASN A 186 18.26 13.40 -20.14
C ASN A 186 18.36 13.95 -21.59
N GLN A 187 17.47 14.86 -21.99
CA GLN A 187 17.53 15.51 -23.31
C GLN A 187 18.75 16.45 -23.42
N VAL A 188 19.01 17.28 -22.41
CA VAL A 188 20.20 18.18 -22.40
C VAL A 188 21.51 17.39 -22.38
N GLY A 189 21.55 16.24 -21.69
CA GLY A 189 22.67 15.30 -21.75
C GLY A 189 22.90 14.71 -23.14
N SER A 190 21.84 14.57 -23.95
CA SER A 190 21.96 14.11 -25.35
C SER A 190 22.34 15.24 -26.33
N GLU A 191 21.92 16.48 -26.07
CA GLU A 191 22.26 17.65 -26.91
C GLU A 191 23.73 18.07 -26.75
N THR A 192 24.29 17.97 -25.53
CA THR A 192 25.70 18.28 -25.26
C THR A 192 26.68 17.29 -25.90
N ALA A 193 26.25 16.06 -26.22
CA ALA A 193 27.08 15.08 -26.92
C ALA A 193 27.29 15.40 -28.42
N ASN A 194 26.50 16.31 -29.00
CA ASN A 194 26.52 16.64 -30.43
C ASN A 194 27.13 18.02 -30.77
N ILE A 195 27.71 18.74 -29.81
CA ILE A 195 28.46 19.96 -30.11
C ILE A 195 29.85 19.55 -30.59
N ALA A 196 29.97 19.31 -31.90
CA ALA A 196 31.27 19.25 -32.57
C ALA A 196 32.02 20.57 -32.30
N VAL A 197 33.22 20.45 -31.75
CA VAL A 197 34.14 21.57 -31.52
C VAL A 197 34.39 22.28 -32.84
N VAL A 198 33.75 23.43 -33.04
CA VAL A 198 34.11 24.35 -34.13
C VAL A 198 35.42 25.01 -33.74
N THR A 199 36.51 24.59 -34.38
CA THR A 199 37.80 25.29 -34.35
C THR A 199 37.64 26.69 -34.94
N PRO A 200 37.97 27.77 -34.22
CA PRO A 200 37.88 29.12 -34.76
C PRO A 200 39.02 29.37 -35.76
N GLU A 201 38.65 29.72 -36.99
CA GLU A 201 39.54 30.22 -38.04
C GLU A 201 40.06 31.63 -37.67
N PRO A 202 41.35 31.95 -37.91
CA PRO A 202 41.93 33.23 -37.49
C PRO A 202 41.41 34.41 -38.34
N PRO A 203 41.21 35.62 -37.75
CA PRO A 203 40.63 36.75 -38.47
C PRO A 203 41.66 37.50 -39.33
N LEU A 204 41.25 37.86 -40.55
CA LEU A 204 41.98 38.80 -41.42
C LEU A 204 41.98 40.23 -40.86
N PRO A 205 43.07 41.01 -41.01
CA PRO A 205 43.18 42.35 -40.45
C PRO A 205 42.58 43.39 -41.40
N GLY A 206 41.64 44.19 -40.90
CA GLY A 206 41.27 45.45 -41.55
C GLY A 206 39.77 45.67 -41.69
N ALA A 207 39.08 45.91 -40.58
CA ALA A 207 37.85 46.70 -40.61
C ALA A 207 37.70 47.40 -39.25
N ARG A 208 37.81 48.72 -39.27
CA ARG A 208 37.51 49.59 -38.13
C ARG A 208 36.07 50.08 -38.27
N PRO A 209 35.19 49.85 -37.29
CA PRO A 209 33.97 50.64 -37.18
C PRO A 209 34.13 51.74 -36.12
N THR A 210 33.78 52.93 -36.58
CA THR A 210 33.61 54.20 -35.89
C THR A 210 32.63 54.12 -34.72
N VAL A 211 32.94 54.84 -33.63
CA VAL A 211 32.03 55.14 -32.52
C VAL A 211 31.34 56.48 -32.80
N PRO A 212 30.01 56.58 -32.72
CA PRO A 212 29.34 57.83 -32.38
C PRO A 212 28.70 57.73 -31.00
N GLY A 213 28.96 58.74 -30.17
CA GLY A 213 28.39 58.89 -28.83
C GLY A 213 27.03 59.57 -28.79
N ALA A 214 26.49 59.54 -27.57
CA ALA A 214 25.46 60.41 -26.98
C ALA A 214 24.02 60.32 -27.56
N GLY A 215 23.18 59.60 -26.81
CA GLY A 215 21.72 59.69 -26.88
C GLY A 215 21.11 59.23 -25.56
N ALA A 216 20.90 60.19 -24.65
CA ALA A 216 20.16 59.97 -23.42
C ALA A 216 18.66 59.75 -23.70
N ARG A 217 18.04 58.98 -22.79
CA ARG A 217 16.59 58.82 -22.48
C ARG A 217 16.08 57.41 -22.77
N ASN A 218 16.05 56.58 -21.72
CA ASN A 218 15.07 55.49 -21.61
C ASN A 218 14.12 55.79 -20.44
N PRO A 219 12.79 55.71 -20.64
CA PRO A 219 11.81 55.81 -19.56
C PRO A 219 11.87 54.58 -18.65
N SER A 220 11.96 54.82 -17.35
CA SER A 220 11.71 53.80 -16.33
C SER A 220 10.20 53.53 -16.27
N THR A 221 9.74 52.47 -16.91
CA THR A 221 8.39 51.92 -16.72
C THR A 221 8.47 50.45 -16.31
N GLY A 222 8.03 50.16 -15.08
CA GLY A 222 7.39 48.90 -14.70
C GLY A 222 8.28 47.76 -14.20
N ILE A 223 8.86 47.89 -13.01
CA ILE A 223 9.20 46.71 -12.19
C ILE A 223 7.91 46.24 -11.51
N PRO A 224 7.44 44.99 -11.68
CA PRO A 224 6.37 44.46 -10.85
C PRO A 224 6.90 44.23 -9.43
N SER A 225 6.35 44.97 -8.49
CA SER A 225 6.64 44.91 -7.07
C SER A 225 6.39 43.51 -6.51
N ARG A 226 7.45 42.92 -5.94
CA ARG A 226 7.38 41.79 -4.99
C ARG A 226 6.33 42.11 -3.90
N PRO A 227 5.44 41.17 -3.51
CA PRO A 227 4.51 41.43 -2.42
C PRO A 227 5.29 41.72 -1.14
N SER A 228 5.14 42.95 -0.67
CA SER A 228 5.59 43.43 0.62
C SER A 228 4.74 42.76 1.70
N TYR A 229 5.31 41.79 2.42
CA TYR A 229 4.75 41.37 3.69
C TYR A 229 5.01 42.49 4.71
N PRO A 230 4.00 42.94 5.47
CA PRO A 230 4.22 43.92 6.52
C PRO A 230 5.16 43.32 7.57
N SER A 231 6.33 43.95 7.70
CA SER A 231 7.17 43.84 8.89
C SER A 231 6.40 44.48 10.04
N ALA A 232 5.87 43.66 10.94
CA ALA A 232 5.30 44.09 12.19
C ALA A 232 6.04 43.40 13.34
N THR A 233 6.84 44.20 14.05
CA THR A 233 7.40 43.90 15.40
C THR A 233 6.96 45.02 16.33
N PRO A 234 6.84 44.81 17.65
CA PRO A 234 6.41 43.61 18.38
C PRO A 234 5.31 43.96 19.41
N ALA A 235 4.30 43.11 19.58
CA ALA A 235 3.32 43.28 20.67
C ALA A 235 3.09 41.93 21.38
N GLY A 236 3.44 41.88 22.68
CA GLY A 236 3.16 40.77 23.59
C GLY A 236 4.16 39.61 23.51
N ASN A 237 5.36 39.83 24.04
CA ASN A 237 6.46 38.88 24.03
C ASN A 237 6.45 37.98 25.29
N ASP A 238 5.42 37.15 25.43
CA ASP A 238 5.42 36.06 26.44
C ASP A 238 5.62 34.71 25.73
N GLY A 239 6.72 34.60 24.98
CA GLY A 239 7.15 33.34 24.41
C GLY A 239 7.41 32.34 25.53
N ARG A 240 6.54 31.34 25.67
CA ARG A 240 6.67 30.32 26.72
C ARG A 240 7.64 29.25 26.24
N THR A 241 8.53 28.77 27.11
CA THR A 241 9.40 27.63 26.78
C THR A 241 8.86 26.34 27.41
N HIS A 242 8.99 25.22 26.70
CA HIS A 242 8.59 23.90 27.17
C HIS A 242 9.70 22.88 26.95
N LYS A 243 10.09 22.15 28.00
CA LYS A 243 11.06 21.06 27.90
C LYS A 243 10.36 19.77 27.52
N LEU A 244 10.75 19.17 26.39
CA LEU A 244 10.17 17.91 25.93
C LEU A 244 10.42 16.80 26.94
N ARG A 245 9.37 16.08 27.31
CA ARG A 245 9.48 14.86 28.12
C ARG A 245 9.80 13.66 27.23
N GLN A 246 10.24 12.58 27.86
CA GLN A 246 10.47 11.32 27.15
C GLN A 246 9.17 10.81 26.53
N GLY A 247 9.18 10.57 25.21
CA GLY A 247 7.99 10.15 24.45
C GLY A 247 7.04 11.28 24.03
N GLU A 248 7.31 12.54 24.40
CA GLU A 248 6.51 13.69 23.99
C GLU A 248 6.90 14.16 22.57
N SER A 249 5.92 14.35 21.70
CA SER A 249 6.14 14.85 20.34
C SER A 249 5.84 16.35 20.25
N LEU A 250 6.52 17.06 19.33
CA LEU A 250 6.19 18.47 19.04
C LEU A 250 4.73 18.68 18.64
N TYR A 251 4.11 17.67 18.04
CA TYR A 251 2.71 17.70 17.69
C TYR A 251 1.80 17.70 18.93
N ALA A 252 2.14 16.89 19.95
CA ALA A 252 1.45 16.91 21.24
C ALA A 252 1.65 18.25 21.97
N VAL A 253 2.85 18.82 21.92
CA VAL A 253 3.14 20.16 22.46
C VAL A 253 2.31 21.23 21.74
N ALA A 254 2.28 21.24 20.41
CA ALA A 254 1.48 22.20 19.63
C ALA A 254 0.00 22.16 20.02
N ARG A 255 -0.58 20.96 20.12
CA ARG A 255 -1.98 20.77 20.56
C ARG A 255 -2.19 21.25 21.99
N ARG A 256 -1.29 20.92 22.91
CA ARG A 256 -1.39 21.30 24.33
C ARG A 256 -1.42 22.82 24.52
N TYR A 257 -0.65 23.55 23.72
CA TYR A 257 -0.59 25.01 23.78
C TYR A 257 -1.56 25.69 22.81
N GLY A 258 -2.38 24.93 22.09
CA GLY A 258 -3.42 25.46 21.19
C GLY A 258 -2.86 26.28 20.03
N ILE A 259 -1.63 25.99 19.60
CA ILE A 259 -0.97 26.69 18.49
C ILE A 259 -0.88 25.79 17.25
N PRO A 260 -0.97 26.35 16.03
CA PRO A 260 -0.76 25.60 14.80
C PRO A 260 0.62 24.96 14.79
N PHE A 261 0.71 23.70 14.37
CA PHE A 261 2.00 23.00 14.25
C PHE A 261 2.96 23.73 13.29
N SER A 262 2.44 24.34 12.24
CA SER A 262 3.21 25.19 11.31
C SER A 262 3.84 26.40 12.01
N GLN A 263 3.12 27.02 12.95
CA GLN A 263 3.62 28.16 13.72
C GLN A 263 4.68 27.73 14.73
N LEU A 264 4.49 26.60 15.41
CA LEU A 264 5.50 26.02 16.30
C LEU A 264 6.77 25.62 15.53
N LYS A 265 6.62 25.06 14.32
CA LYS A 265 7.71 24.72 13.41
C LYS A 265 8.50 25.94 12.97
N ALA A 266 7.82 27.01 12.55
CA ALA A 266 8.45 28.26 12.13
C ALA A 266 9.26 28.91 13.26
N ALA A 267 8.81 28.76 14.50
CA ALA A 267 9.47 29.31 15.68
C ALA A 267 10.67 28.46 16.16
N ASN A 268 10.80 27.19 15.73
CA ASN A 268 11.85 26.27 16.16
C ASN A 268 12.59 25.59 14.99
N PRO A 269 13.17 26.35 14.04
CA PRO A 269 13.77 25.78 12.83
C PRO A 269 14.97 24.87 13.10
N ARG A 270 15.68 25.05 14.23
CA ARG A 270 16.83 24.22 14.63
C ARG A 270 16.41 22.81 15.04
N LEU A 271 15.24 22.65 15.66
CA LEU A 271 14.70 21.35 16.10
C LEU A 271 14.12 20.53 14.95
N MET A 272 13.98 21.17 13.78
CA MET A 272 13.34 20.61 12.59
C MET A 272 14.37 20.15 11.54
N ARG A 273 15.66 20.33 11.81
CA ARG A 273 16.73 20.02 10.85
C ARG A 273 17.01 18.51 10.81
N ASN A 274 17.02 17.83 11.95
CA ASN A 274 17.18 16.38 12.02
C ASN A 274 16.30 15.76 13.12
N SER A 275 15.84 14.52 12.91
CA SER A 275 15.12 13.75 13.95
C SER A 275 15.94 13.51 15.22
N ARG A 276 17.28 13.64 15.14
CA ARG A 276 18.19 13.55 16.29
C ARG A 276 18.13 14.77 17.23
N ASP A 277 17.55 15.88 16.77
CA ASP A 277 17.41 17.12 17.53
C ASP A 277 16.12 17.11 18.38
N LEU A 278 15.29 16.07 18.23
CA LEU A 278 14.03 15.86 18.94
C LEU A 278 14.17 14.87 20.10
N LYS A 279 15.15 15.13 20.98
CA LYS A 279 15.41 14.30 22.15
C LYS A 279 14.65 14.79 23.40
N PRO A 280 14.37 13.90 24.35
CA PRO A 280 13.88 14.30 25.66
C PRO A 280 14.85 15.29 26.32
N GLY A 281 14.31 16.33 26.95
CA GLY A 281 15.07 17.39 27.62
C GLY A 281 15.34 18.64 26.77
N VAL A 282 15.03 18.60 25.46
CA VAL A 282 15.19 19.75 24.57
C VAL A 282 14.13 20.82 24.83
N THR A 283 14.56 22.07 24.92
CA THR A 283 13.69 23.23 25.12
C THR A 283 13.08 23.68 23.80
N VAL A 284 11.75 23.70 23.73
CA VAL A 284 10.96 24.21 22.61
C VAL A 284 10.42 25.58 22.96
N TYR A 285 10.59 26.52 22.04
CA TYR A 285 10.04 27.86 22.13
C TYR A 285 8.61 27.88 21.58
N ILE A 286 7.65 28.30 22.38
CA ILE A 286 6.22 28.31 22.03
C ILE A 286 5.85 29.77 21.73
N PRO A 287 5.60 30.12 20.46
CA PRO A 287 5.13 31.45 20.10
C PRO A 287 3.70 31.67 20.61
N SER A 288 3.34 32.92 20.88
CA SER A 288 1.96 33.28 21.22
C SER A 288 1.02 33.00 20.04
N LYS A 289 -0.20 32.57 20.36
CA LYS A 289 -1.26 32.31 19.38
C LYS A 289 -1.62 33.64 18.70
N ARG A 290 -1.28 33.82 17.42
CA ARG A 290 -1.85 34.91 16.61
C ARG A 290 -3.26 34.46 16.19
N ASN A 291 -4.27 35.22 16.60
CA ASN A 291 -5.64 35.08 16.10
C ASN A 291 -5.69 35.34 14.59
#